data_AF-A0A2A7HRU6-F1
#
_entry.id   AF-A0A2A7HRU6-F1
#
_cell.length_a   1.000
_cell.length_b   1.000
_cell.length_c   1.000
_cell.angle_alpha   90.00
_cell.angle_beta   90.00
_cell.angle_gamma   90.00
#
_symmetry.space_group_name_H-M   'P 1'
#
loop_
_entity.id
_entity.type
_entity.pdbx_description
1 polymer ?
#
loop_
_entity_poly.entity_id
_entity_poly.type
_entity_poly.pdbx_seq_one_letter_code
_entity_poly.pdbx_strand_id
1 'polypeptide(L)'
;MLLKFAYQEFLEDRKFRNTTEVNIQNYKVLLGGSIDYCHDNDILNVEEVKSIHMKSYLRYSKGKGNSANTINTKLQCIRAFTWDKSS
;
A
#
# COMPACT_ATOMS: atom_id res chain seq x y z
N MET A 1 -13.85 -2.97 7.03
CA MET A 1 -14.04 -2.18 5.78
C MET A 1 -13.30 -2.86 4.63
N LEU A 2 -13.84 -2.83 3.39
CA LEU A 2 -13.12 -3.37 2.24
C LEU A 2 -11.79 -2.64 2.03
N LEU A 3 -10.72 -3.40 1.80
CA LEU A 3 -9.36 -2.91 1.63
C LEU A 3 -9.24 -1.89 0.49
N LYS A 4 -9.96 -2.12 -0.62
CA LYS A 4 -10.02 -1.18 -1.75
C LYS A 4 -10.64 0.16 -1.36
N PHE A 5 -11.66 0.18 -0.51
CA PHE A 5 -12.27 1.42 -0.01
C PHE A 5 -11.35 2.15 0.96
N ALA A 6 -10.74 1.44 1.91
CA ALA A 6 -9.74 2.01 2.81
C ALA A 6 -8.59 2.68 2.05
N TYR A 7 -8.15 2.05 0.96
CA TYR A 7 -7.12 2.58 0.08
C TYR A 7 -7.57 3.84 -0.67
N GLN A 8 -8.82 3.90 -1.16
CA GLN A 8 -9.34 5.12 -1.78
C GLN A 8 -9.48 6.26 -0.77
N GLU A 9 -10.02 6.00 0.43
CA GLU A 9 -10.10 6.99 1.50
C GLU A 9 -8.73 7.56 1.85
N PHE A 10 -7.70 6.71 1.94
CA PHE A 10 -6.33 7.16 2.13
C PHE A 10 -5.87 8.11 1.02
N LEU A 11 -6.13 7.79 -0.25
CA LEU A 11 -5.73 8.66 -1.35
C LEU A 11 -6.45 10.02 -1.31
N GLU A 12 -7.74 10.02 -0.98
CA GLU A 12 -8.52 11.25 -0.85
C GLU A 12 -8.05 12.10 0.34
N ASP A 13 -7.73 11.51 1.49
CA ASP A 13 -7.12 12.24 2.62
C ASP A 13 -5.78 12.87 2.21
N ARG A 14 -4.91 12.16 1.49
CA ARG A 14 -3.64 12.72 1.03
C ARG A 14 -3.84 13.90 0.07
N LYS A 15 -4.82 13.82 -0.83
CA LYS A 15 -5.19 14.93 -1.72
C LYS A 15 -5.70 16.13 -0.91
N PHE A 16 -6.60 15.89 0.04
CA PHE A 16 -7.14 16.92 0.93
C PHE A 16 -6.04 17.64 1.71
N ARG A 17 -5.01 16.92 2.16
CA ARG A 17 -3.83 17.47 2.84
C ARG A 17 -2.82 18.18 1.93
N ASN A 18 -3.20 18.56 0.70
CA ASN A 18 -2.36 19.24 -0.29
C ASN A 18 -1.06 18.47 -0.65
N THR A 19 -1.10 17.14 -0.63
CA THR A 19 0.01 16.33 -1.16
C THR A 19 0.13 16.56 -2.67
N THR A 20 1.37 16.68 -3.17
CA THR A 20 1.60 16.90 -4.61
C THR A 20 1.05 15.74 -5.46
N GLU A 21 0.62 16.04 -6.68
CA GLU A 21 0.09 15.03 -7.61
C GLU A 21 1.10 13.89 -7.85
N VAL A 22 2.40 14.21 -7.94
CA VAL A 22 3.47 13.22 -8.08
C VAL A 22 3.48 12.24 -6.89
N ASN A 23 3.30 12.73 -5.67
CA ASN A 23 3.25 11.87 -4.49
C ASN A 23 1.97 11.03 -4.45
N ILE A 24 0.83 11.57 -4.89
CA ILE A 24 -0.41 10.78 -5.07
C ILE A 24 -0.21 9.65 -6.08
N GLN A 25 0.44 9.94 -7.21
CA GLN A 25 0.76 8.92 -8.22
C GLN A 25 1.74 7.87 -7.68
N ASN A 26 2.74 8.29 -6.88
CA ASN A 26 3.63 7.35 -6.21
C ASN A 26 2.86 6.40 -5.27
N TYR A 27 1.91 6.90 -4.49
CA TYR A 27 1.04 6.02 -3.70
C TYR A 27 0.20 5.12 -4.61
N LYS A 28 -0.35 5.62 -5.71
CA LYS A 28 -1.11 4.80 -6.66
C LYS A 28 -0.31 3.61 -7.17
N VAL A 29 0.91 3.85 -7.64
CA VAL A 29 1.77 2.81 -8.21
C VAL A 29 2.31 1.87 -7.12
N LEU A 30 2.85 2.42 -6.03
CA LEU A 30 3.61 1.64 -5.05
C LEU A 30 2.72 0.93 -4.03
N LEU A 31 1.67 1.62 -3.54
CA LEU A 31 0.70 1.05 -2.61
C LEU A 31 -0.34 0.22 -3.36
N GLY A 32 -0.80 0.68 -4.53
CA GLY A 32 -1.81 -0.04 -5.34
C GLY A 32 -1.39 -1.48 -5.63
N GLY A 33 -0.13 -1.70 -6.01
CA GLY A 33 0.38 -3.07 -6.22
C GLY A 33 0.32 -3.97 -4.98
N SER A 34 0.36 -3.42 -3.76
CA SER A 34 0.16 -4.20 -2.52
C SER A 34 -1.31 -4.52 -2.26
N ILE A 35 -2.22 -3.61 -2.65
CA ILE A 35 -3.67 -3.81 -2.55
C ILE A 35 -4.12 -4.88 -3.53
N ASP A 36 -3.63 -4.83 -4.77
CA ASP A 36 -3.88 -5.84 -5.79
C ASP A 36 -3.34 -7.21 -5.35
N TYR A 37 -2.11 -7.25 -4.81
CA TYR A 37 -1.56 -8.48 -4.26
C TYR A 37 -2.43 -9.08 -3.14
N CYS A 38 -2.94 -8.25 -2.21
CA CYS A 38 -3.85 -8.73 -1.18
C CYS A 38 -5.15 -9.27 -1.77
N HIS A 39 -5.73 -8.56 -2.74
CA HIS A 39 -6.95 -8.97 -3.42
C HIS A 39 -6.80 -10.30 -4.16
N ASP A 40 -5.68 -10.49 -4.86
CA ASP A 40 -5.36 -11.75 -5.56
C ASP A 40 -5.15 -12.93 -4.60
N ASN A 41 -4.88 -12.66 -3.33
CA ASN A 41 -4.75 -13.66 -2.26
C ASN A 41 -6.00 -13.71 -1.35
N ASP A 42 -7.14 -13.19 -1.82
CA ASP A 42 -8.42 -13.20 -1.12
C ASP A 42 -8.42 -12.49 0.25
N ILE A 43 -7.51 -11.51 0.42
CA ILE A 43 -7.46 -10.63 1.59
C ILE A 43 -8.21 -9.35 1.23
N LEU A 44 -9.52 -9.39 1.47
CA LEU A 44 -10.44 -8.35 1.00
C LEU A 44 -10.74 -7.31 2.08
N ASN A 45 -10.64 -7.67 3.37
CA ASN A 45 -10.94 -6.76 4.46
C ASN A 45 -9.68 -6.11 5.02
N VAL A 46 -9.80 -4.83 5.37
CA VAL A 46 -8.68 -4.02 5.89
C VAL A 46 -8.16 -4.55 7.23
N GLU A 47 -9.02 -5.20 8.00
CA GLU A 47 -8.76 -5.83 9.30
C GLU A 47 -8.00 -7.16 9.18
N GLU A 48 -8.11 -7.84 8.04
CA GLU A 48 -7.38 -9.08 7.76
C GLU A 48 -5.93 -8.81 7.36
N VAL A 49 -5.61 -7.57 6.94
CA VAL A 49 -4.26 -7.19 6.54
C VAL A 49 -3.31 -7.22 7.73
N LYS A 50 -2.46 -8.24 7.79
CA LYS A 50 -1.41 -8.44 8.79
C LYS A 50 -0.04 -8.13 8.22
N SER A 51 0.94 -7.89 9.10
CA SER A 51 2.34 -7.69 8.74
C SER A 51 2.93 -8.80 7.87
N ILE A 52 2.44 -10.03 8.00
CA ILE A 52 2.86 -11.16 7.16
C ILE A 52 2.48 -10.97 5.68
N HIS A 53 1.30 -10.42 5.39
CA HIS A 53 0.85 -10.18 4.01
C HIS A 53 1.73 -9.12 3.32
N MET A 54 2.05 -8.04 4.05
CA MET A 54 2.95 -6.99 3.55
C MET A 54 4.37 -7.52 3.33
N LYS A 55 4.89 -8.35 4.25
CA LYS A 55 6.21 -9.00 4.07
C LYS A 55 6.21 -9.93 2.85
N SER A 56 5.14 -10.70 2.64
CA SER A 56 4.98 -11.58 1.47
C SER A 56 4.95 -10.76 0.18
N TYR A 57 4.22 -9.65 0.12
CA TYR A 57 4.23 -8.74 -1.03
C TYR A 57 5.62 -8.16 -1.34
N LEU A 58 6.37 -7.74 -0.32
CA LEU A 58 7.74 -7.22 -0.51
C LEU A 58 8.68 -8.32 -1.03
N ARG A 59 8.54 -9.56 -0.53
CA ARG A 59 9.29 -10.72 -1.04
C ARG A 59 8.91 -11.05 -2.49
N TYR A 60 7.62 -11.03 -2.80
CA TYR A 60 7.10 -11.19 -4.16
C TYR A 60 7.69 -10.12 -5.11
N SER A 61 7.65 -8.85 -4.70
CA SER A 61 8.22 -7.74 -5.46
C SER A 61 9.73 -7.92 -5.70
N LYS A 62 10.47 -8.38 -4.68
CA LYS A 62 11.90 -8.68 -4.82
C LYS A 62 12.15 -9.83 -5.81
N GLY A 63 11.32 -10.89 -5.75
CA GLY A 63 11.36 -11.99 -6.72
C GLY A 63 11.05 -11.57 -8.16
N LYS A 64 10.31 -10.48 -8.34
CA LYS A 64 10.05 -9.84 -9.64
C LYS A 64 11.17 -8.89 -10.10
N GLY A 65 12.32 -8.86 -9.42
CA GLY A 65 13.48 -8.06 -9.82
C GLY A 65 13.46 -6.59 -9.34
N ASN A 66 12.59 -6.24 -8.39
CA ASN A 66 12.59 -4.87 -7.84
C ASN A 66 13.89 -4.63 -7.05
N SER A 67 14.52 -3.48 -7.30
CA SER A 67 15.75 -3.07 -6.60
C SER A 67 15.51 -2.89 -5.09
N ALA A 68 16.57 -2.95 -4.29
CA ALA A 68 16.49 -2.67 -2.85
C ALA A 68 15.90 -1.28 -2.56
N ASN A 69 16.23 -0.28 -3.39
CA ASN A 69 15.67 1.06 -3.26
C ASN A 69 14.15 1.06 -3.50
N THR A 70 13.69 0.40 -4.56
CA THR A 70 12.25 0.27 -4.86
C THR A 70 11.49 -0.46 -3.76
N ILE A 71 12.07 -1.53 -3.19
CA ILE A 71 11.49 -2.25 -2.06
C ILE A 71 11.35 -1.34 -0.84
N ASN A 72 12.36 -0.53 -0.53
CA ASN A 72 12.32 0.42 0.57
C ASN A 72 11.24 1.49 0.35
N THR A 73 11.09 2.03 -0.87
CA THR A 73 10.03 2.99 -1.16
C THR A 73 8.64 2.35 -0.99
N LYS A 74 8.43 1.12 -1.47
CA LYS A 74 7.19 0.37 -1.24
C LYS A 74 6.90 0.19 0.25
N LEU A 75 7.91 -0.16 1.05
CA LEU A 75 7.77 -0.30 2.50
C LEU A 75 7.35 1.03 3.16
N GLN A 76 7.93 2.16 2.75
CA GLN A 76 7.55 3.48 3.28
C GLN A 76 6.09 3.83 2.94
N CYS A 77 5.66 3.59 1.70
CA CYS A 77 4.27 3.81 1.30
C CYS A 77 3.29 2.91 2.08
N ILE A 78 3.62 1.63 2.27
CA ILE A 78 2.83 0.71 3.09
C ILE A 78 2.74 1.21 4.53
N ARG A 79 3.85 1.66 5.11
CA ARG A 79 3.87 2.20 6.48
C ARG A 79 2.95 3.41 6.61
N ALA A 80 3.00 4.35 5.66
CA ALA A 80 2.11 5.52 5.66
C ALA A 80 0.64 5.11 5.69
N PHE A 81 0.24 4.11 4.88
CA PHE A 81 -1.11 3.57 4.88
C PHE A 81 -1.49 2.85 6.18
N THR A 82 -0.57 2.05 6.75
CA THR A 82 -0.85 1.29 7.98
C THR A 82 -0.83 2.14 9.25
N TRP A 83 -0.05 3.22 9.28
CA TRP A 83 0.02 4.13 10.42
C TRP A 83 -1.23 5.02 10.51
N ASP A 84 -1.84 5.36 9.37
CA ASP A 84 -3.13 6.07 9.34
C ASP A 84 -4.27 5.28 10.02
N LYS A 85 -4.23 3.94 10.00
CA LYS A 85 -5.26 3.11 10.64
C LYS A 85 -5.30 3.19 12.16
N SER A 86 -4.26 3.75 12.79
CA SER A 86 -4.12 3.82 14.24
C SER A 86 -4.58 5.17 14.83
N SER A 87 -5.21 6.03 14.02
CA SER A 87 -5.70 7.36 14.39
C SER A 87 -7.21 7.43 14.42
#